data_AF-Q119K7-F1
#
_entry.id   AF-Q119K7-F1
#
_cell.length_a   1.000
_cell.length_b   1.000
_cell.length_c   1.000
_cell.angle_alpha   90.00
_cell.angle_beta   90.00
_cell.angle_gamma   90.00
#
_symmetry.space_group_name_H-M   'P 1'
#
loop_
_entity.id
_entity.type
_entity.pdbx_description
1 polymer ?
#
loop_
_entity_poly.entity_id
_entity_poly.type
_entity_poly.pdbx_seq_one_letter_code
_entity_poly.pdbx_strand_id
1 'polypeptide(L)' 'MAARGRLMQSLPPEGEMVAVIATVAKVKKKLTANGDKLAIAGINEPKSVVISGEVTEVKEIVSALESEKIKFKILNPKY' A
#
# COMPACT_ATOMS: atom_id res chain seq x y z
N MET A 1 -20.11 4.28 25.78
CA MET A 1 -20.57 3.62 24.55
C MET A 1 -20.35 4.57 23.37
N ALA A 2 -19.30 4.36 22.59
CA ALA A 2 -19.08 5.05 21.32
C ALA A 2 -18.38 4.04 20.41
N ALA A 3 -19.12 3.54 19.43
CA ALA A 3 -18.70 2.49 18.52
C ALA A 3 -17.60 3.01 17.57
N ARG A 4 -16.34 2.90 17.98
CA ARG A 4 -15.18 3.23 17.15
C ARG A 4 -14.28 2.00 16.94
N GLY A 5 -14.90 0.86 16.64
CA GLY A 5 -14.20 -0.42 16.51
C GLY A 5 -14.84 -1.43 15.54
N ARG A 6 -15.86 -1.05 14.77
CA ARG A 6 -16.57 -1.95 13.83
C ARG A 6 -16.36 -1.59 12.35
N LEU A 7 -15.22 -1.00 12.02
CA LEU A 7 -14.78 -0.87 10.61
C LEU A 7 -13.42 -1.53 10.36
N MET A 8 -12.79 -2.10 11.40
CA MET A 8 -11.52 -2.85 11.24
C MET A 8 -11.74 -4.36 11.05
N GLN A 9 -12.98 -4.85 11.07
CA GLN A 9 -13.32 -6.28 10.97
C GLN A 9 -13.64 -6.77 9.54
N SER A 10 -13.39 -5.95 8.53
CA SER A 10 -13.58 -6.36 7.13
C SER A 10 -12.40 -5.98 6.24
N LEU A 11 -11.21 -5.79 6.83
CA LEU A 11 -10.00 -6.04 6.06
C LEU A 11 -9.78 -7.55 6.10
N PRO A 12 -9.62 -8.24 4.95
CA PRO A 12 -9.07 -9.58 4.98
C PRO A 12 -7.77 -9.54 5.81
N PRO A 13 -7.53 -10.50 6.72
CA PRO A 13 -6.33 -10.54 7.56
C PRO A 13 -5.02 -10.65 6.75
N GLU A 14 -5.13 -10.83 5.43
CA GLU A 14 -4.04 -11.02 4.48
C GLU A 14 -3.82 -9.75 3.62
N GLY A 15 -3.86 -8.58 4.25
CA GLY A 15 -3.44 -7.34 3.61
C GLY A 15 -2.00 -6.99 3.96
N GLU A 16 -1.16 -6.68 2.97
CA GLU A 16 0.20 -6.16 3.21
C GLU A 16 0.23 -4.64 2.96
N MET A 17 1.05 -3.94 3.74
CA MET A 17 1.25 -2.50 3.60
C MET A 17 2.70 -2.21 3.21
N VAL A 18 2.92 -1.27 2.29
CA VAL A 18 4.25 -0.87 1.84
C VAL A 18 4.32 0.65 1.72
N ALA A 19 5.37 1.24 2.29
CA ALA A 19 5.74 2.63 2.05
C ALA A 19 6.61 2.71 0.79
N VAL A 20 6.16 3.45 -0.21
CA VAL A 20 6.88 3.70 -1.46
C VAL A 20 7.44 5.11 -1.43
N ILE A 21 8.75 5.24 -1.64
CA ILE A 21 9.44 6.53 -1.72
C ILE A 21 9.31 7.08 -3.15
N ALA A 22 8.11 7.51 -3.51
CA ALA A 22 7.78 8.12 -4.78
C ALA A 22 6.68 9.18 -4.62
N THR A 23 6.49 10.01 -5.64
CA THR A 23 5.41 11.00 -5.64
C THR A 23 4.04 10.32 -5.76
N VAL A 24 3.03 10.91 -5.12
CA VAL A 24 1.63 10.42 -5.17
C VAL A 24 1.16 10.22 -6.61
N ALA A 25 1.51 11.12 -7.53
CA ALA A 25 1.16 10.99 -8.95
C ALA A 25 1.78 9.73 -9.60
N LYS A 26 3.04 9.40 -9.26
CA LYS A 26 3.71 8.20 -9.79
C LYS A 26 3.10 6.93 -9.21
N VAL A 27 2.78 6.93 -7.91
CA VAL A 27 2.12 5.80 -7.24
C VAL A 27 0.71 5.59 -7.79
N LYS A 28 -0.10 6.65 -7.92
CA LYS A 28 -1.44 6.56 -8.53
C LYS A 28 -1.42 5.97 -9.93
N LYS A 29 -0.49 6.39 -10.79
CA LYS A 29 -0.33 5.81 -12.14
C LYS A 29 -0.04 4.31 -12.12
N LYS A 30 0.78 3.84 -11.16
CA LYS A 30 1.06 2.41 -10.97
C LYS A 30 -0.17 1.66 -10.45
N LEU A 31 -0.89 2.22 -9.48
CA LEU A 31 -2.09 1.61 -8.91
C LEU A 31 -3.20 1.43 -9.96
N THR A 32 -3.43 2.43 -10.81
CA THR A 32 -4.41 2.34 -11.90
C THR A 32 -4.06 1.25 -12.92
N ALA A 33 -2.78 0.89 -13.07
CA ALA A 33 -2.35 -0.17 -13.97
C ALA A 33 -2.62 -1.59 -13.41
N ASN A 34 -2.72 -1.73 -12.08
CA ASN A 34 -2.90 -3.03 -11.40
C ASN A 34 -4.36 -3.38 -11.10
N GLY A 35 -5.30 -2.45 -11.33
CA GLY A 35 -6.70 -2.62 -10.96
C GLY A 35 -6.93 -2.32 -9.47
N ASP A 36 -8.19 -2.13 -9.08
CA ASP A 36 -8.62 -1.61 -7.77
C ASP A 36 -8.23 -2.46 -6.53
N LYS A 37 -7.30 -3.41 -6.62
CA LYS A 37 -6.89 -4.27 -5.49
C LYS A 37 -5.74 -3.70 -4.65
N LEU A 38 -5.10 -2.62 -5.11
CA LEU A 38 -4.19 -1.81 -4.31
C LEU A 38 -4.75 -0.41 -4.09
N ALA A 39 -4.73 0.07 -2.85
CA ALA A 39 -5.18 1.40 -2.48
C ALA A 39 -4.08 2.20 -1.77
N ILE A 40 -4.16 3.53 -1.83
CA ILE A 40 -3.31 4.40 -1.00
C ILE A 40 -3.90 4.42 0.40
N ALA A 41 -3.16 3.85 1.37
CA ALA A 41 -3.53 3.87 2.78
C ALA A 41 -3.19 5.21 3.45
N GLY A 42 -2.16 5.90 2.95
CA GLY A 42 -1.72 7.17 3.52
C GLY A 42 -0.65 7.87 2.70
N ILE A 43 -0.48 9.17 2.95
CA ILE A 43 0.58 9.99 2.34
C ILE A 43 1.33 10.61 3.51
N ASN A 44 2.55 10.16 3.77
CA ASN A 44 3.36 10.66 4.87
C ASN A 44 4.15 11.91 4.45
N GLU A 45 4.65 11.94 3.21
CA GLU A 45 5.42 13.05 2.66
C GLU A 45 5.13 13.21 1.15
N PRO A 46 5.48 14.34 0.52
CA PRO A 46 5.27 14.53 -0.93
C PRO A 46 5.91 13.46 -1.82
N LYS A 47 6.92 12.76 -1.28
CA LYS A 47 7.63 11.63 -1.91
C LYS A 47 7.54 10.34 -1.08
N SER A 48 6.61 10.23 -0.13
CA SER A 48 6.46 9.06 0.73
C SER A 48 4.98 8.70 0.86
N VAL A 49 4.58 7.62 0.20
CA VAL A 49 3.19 7.19 0.07
C VAL A 49 3.07 5.76 0.54
N VAL A 50 2.09 5.48 1.40
CA VAL A 50 1.78 4.15 1.88
C VAL A 50 0.66 3.56 1.04
N ILE A 51 0.90 2.37 0.51
CA ILE A 51 -0.08 1.56 -0.21
C ILE A 51 -0.44 0.34 0.63
N SER A 52 -1.67 -0.14 0.47
CA SER A 52 -2.18 -1.36 1.10
C SER A 52 -3.05 -2.14 0.13
N GLY A 53 -2.96 -3.46 0.18
CA GLY A 53 -3.86 -4.34 -0.56
C GLY A 53 -3.50 -5.80 -0.36
N GLU A 54 -3.95 -6.66 -1.27
CA GLU A 54 -3.70 -8.11 -1.20
C GLU A 54 -2.19 -8.43 -1.30
N VAL A 55 -1.70 -9.41 -0.54
CA VAL A 55 -0.28 -9.79 -0.50
C VAL A 55 0.30 -10.07 -1.90
N THR A 56 -0.48 -10.72 -2.77
CA THR A 56 -0.07 -11.07 -4.15
C THR A 56 0.24 -9.82 -4.97
N GLU A 57 -0.70 -8.88 -4.99
CA GLU A 57 -0.59 -7.57 -5.66
C GLU A 57 0.52 -6.71 -5.07
N VAL A 58 0.66 -6.71 -3.74
CA VAL A 58 1.75 -6.00 -3.06
C VAL A 58 3.11 -6.56 -3.47
N LYS A 59 3.25 -7.88 -3.62
CA LYS A 59 4.48 -8.50 -4.15
C LYS A 59 4.75 -8.12 -5.59
N GLU A 60 3.73 -8.08 -6.44
CA GLU A 60 3.88 -7.65 -7.84
C GLU A 60 4.37 -6.21 -7.94
N ILE A 61 3.77 -5.29 -7.19
CA ILE A 61 4.20 -3.89 -7.20
C ILE A 61 5.59 -3.73 -6.60
N VAL A 62 5.93 -4.47 -5.53
CA VAL A 62 7.28 -4.48 -4.95
C VAL A 62 8.32 -4.90 -6.01
N SER A 63 8.07 -5.98 -6.74
CA SER A 63 8.97 -6.44 -7.80
C SER A 63 9.12 -5.42 -8.93
N ALA A 64 8.03 -4.73 -9.31
CA ALA A 64 8.07 -3.64 -10.27
C ALA A 64 8.83 -2.40 -9.74
N LEU A 65 8.73 -2.10 -8.45
CA LEU A 65 9.47 -1.02 -7.80
C LEU A 65 10.98 -1.34 -7.74
N GLU A 66 11.34 -2.59 -7.43
CA GLU A 66 12.74 -3.07 -7.47
C GLU A 66 13.34 -2.93 -8.87
N SER A 67 12.62 -3.36 -9.90
CA SER A 67 13.05 -3.26 -11.30
C SER A 67 13.29 -1.80 -11.73
N GLU A 68 12.49 -0.87 -11.23
CA GLU A 68 12.64 0.57 -11.46
C GLU A 68 13.65 1.26 -10.52
N LYS A 69 14.32 0.51 -9.62
CA LYS A 69 15.20 1.06 -8.56
C LYS A 69 14.51 2.11 -7.67
N ILE A 70 13.19 1.96 -7.46
CA ILE A 70 12.43 2.82 -6.55
C ILE A 70 12.58 2.26 -5.14
N LYS A 71 12.90 3.13 -4.17
CA LYS A 71 12.97 2.73 -2.77
C LYS A 71 11.57 2.45 -2.23
N PHE A 72 11.43 1.35 -1.51
CA PHE A 72 10.22 1.00 -0.77
C PHE A 72 10.58 0.36 0.57
N LYS A 73 9.60 0.27 1.47
CA LYS A 73 9.73 -0.36 2.78
C LYS A 73 8.44 -1.07 3.12
N ILE A 74 8.52 -2.39 3.31
CA ILE A 74 7.38 -3.19 3.77
C ILE A 74 7.07 -2.80 5.22
N LEU A 75 5.81 -2.48 5.46
CA LEU A 75 5.25 -2.12 6.76
C LEU A 75 4.48 -3.33 7.30
N ASN A 76 5.18 -4.39 7.71
CA ASN A 76 4.50 -5.50 8.38
C ASN A 76 3.85 -4.96 9.67
N PRO A 77 2.53 -5.08 9.84
CA PRO A 77 1.95 -4.91 11.16
C PRO A 77 2.49 -6.06 12.02
N LYS A 78 3.43 -5.75 12.93
CA LYS A 78 3.72 -6.64 14.03
C LYS A 78 2.45 -6.70 14.87
N TYR A 79 1.64 -7.74 14.66
CA TYR A 79 0.62 -8.14 15.62
C TYR A 79 1.29 -8.68 16.88
#